data_AF-A0A7M3XSY3-F1
#
_entry.id   AF-A0A7M3XSY3-F1
#
_cell.length_a   1.000
_cell.length_b   1.000
_cell.length_c   1.000
_cell.angle_alpha   90.00
_cell.angle_beta   90.00
_cell.angle_gamma   90.00
#
_symmetry.space_group_name_H-M   'P 1'
#
loop_
_entity.id
_entity.type
_entity.pdbx_description
1 polymer ?
#
loop_
_entity_poly.entity_id
_entity_poly.type
_entity_poly.pdbx_seq_one_letter_code
_entity_poly.pdbx_strand_id
1 'polypeptide(L)'
;MWRELQPKILSEVRMLCYDKTPPSFYAEIKNPILITLSDETPPHQFEACSLLSRVLPDARVKYVPGGHMGVITKSSEVMPHLAEWLNS
;
A
#
# COMPACT_ATOMS: atom_id res chain seq x y z
N MET A 1 -3.30 16.17 12.49
CA MET A 1 -3.79 14.92 11.89
C MET A 1 -3.87 15.13 10.38
N TRP A 2 -3.24 14.31 9.52
CA TRP A 2 -3.21 14.58 8.06
C TRP A 2 -4.62 14.68 7.44
N ARG A 3 -5.58 13.98 8.05
CA ARG A 3 -7.01 13.98 7.70
C ARG A 3 -7.63 15.38 7.73
N GLU A 4 -7.12 16.30 8.54
CA GLU A 4 -7.60 17.68 8.63
C GLU A 4 -6.89 18.61 7.64
N LEU A 5 -5.66 18.28 7.26
CA LEU A 5 -4.78 19.15 6.48
C LEU A 5 -4.96 19.02 4.97
N GLN A 6 -5.52 17.91 4.49
CA GLN A 6 -5.61 17.59 3.06
C GLN A 6 -6.96 16.93 2.72
N PRO A 7 -8.05 17.71 2.60
CA PRO A 7 -9.41 17.19 2.38
C PRO A 7 -9.55 16.28 1.14
N LYS A 8 -8.79 16.58 0.08
CA LYS A 8 -8.73 15.75 -1.13
C LYS A 8 -8.14 14.37 -0.84
N ILE A 9 -6.99 14.33 -0.18
CA ILE A 9 -6.29 13.09 0.16
C ILE A 9 -7.13 12.23 1.12
N LEU A 10 -7.81 12.88 2.08
CA LEU A 10 -8.76 12.18 2.94
C LEU A 10 -9.89 11.55 2.15
N SER A 11 -10.44 12.29 1.18
CA SER A 11 -11.53 11.79 0.34
C SER A 11 -11.08 10.61 -0.52
N GLU A 12 -9.83 10.59 -1.01
CA GLU A 12 -9.27 9.47 -1.76
C GLU A 12 -9.13 8.20 -0.90
N VAL A 13 -8.54 8.31 0.30
CA VAL A 13 -8.41 7.17 1.22
C VAL A 13 -9.78 6.69 1.70
N ARG A 14 -10.71 7.61 1.99
CA ARG A 14 -12.09 7.27 2.32
C ARG A 14 -12.78 6.54 1.19
N MET A 15 -12.69 7.05 -0.04
CA MET A 15 -13.27 6.38 -1.19
C MET A 15 -12.71 4.96 -1.37
N LEU A 16 -11.40 4.80 -1.25
CA LEU A 16 -10.71 3.52 -1.49
C LEU A 16 -10.93 2.50 -0.37
N CYS A 17 -10.95 2.91 0.89
CA CYS A 17 -10.90 1.95 2.01
C CYS A 17 -12.15 1.93 2.90
N TYR A 18 -13.10 2.86 2.71
CA TYR A 18 -14.18 3.08 3.68
C TYR A 18 -15.56 3.34 3.06
N ASP A 19 -15.69 4.28 2.11
CA ASP A 19 -16.99 4.83 1.67
C ASP A 19 -17.57 4.10 0.44
N LYS A 20 -16.76 3.81 -0.60
CA LYS A 20 -17.26 3.17 -1.85
C LYS A 20 -16.81 1.73 -2.01
N THR A 21 -15.61 1.41 -1.54
CA THR A 21 -15.06 0.06 -1.61
C THR A 21 -14.81 -0.43 -0.19
N PRO A 22 -15.77 -1.14 0.43
CA PRO A 22 -15.59 -1.62 1.79
C PRO A 22 -14.45 -2.63 1.85
N PRO A 23 -13.80 -2.81 3.01
CA PRO A 23 -12.75 -3.83 3.19
C PRO A 23 -13.16 -5.22 2.67
N SER A 24 -14.42 -5.64 2.89
CA SER A 24 -14.93 -6.93 2.41
C SER A 24 -14.77 -7.15 0.90
N PHE A 25 -14.80 -6.09 0.10
CA PHE A 25 -14.57 -6.20 -1.35
C PHE A 25 -13.14 -6.69 -1.66
N TYR A 26 -12.14 -6.18 -0.93
CA TYR A 26 -10.75 -6.59 -1.11
C TYR A 26 -10.50 -8.04 -0.68
N ALA A 27 -11.28 -8.57 0.28
CA ALA A 27 -11.17 -9.97 0.71
C ALA A 27 -11.55 -10.98 -0.40
N GLU A 28 -12.22 -10.52 -1.46
CA GLU A 28 -12.55 -11.33 -2.63
C GLU A 28 -11.36 -11.52 -3.57
N ILE A 29 -10.34 -10.68 -3.51
CA ILE A 29 -9.13 -10.80 -4.34
C ILE A 29 -8.32 -12.02 -3.88
N LYS A 30 -8.15 -13.01 -4.76
CA LYS A 30 -7.49 -14.29 -4.43
C LYS A 30 -6.05 -14.41 -4.92
N ASN A 31 -5.62 -13.51 -5.79
CA ASN A 31 -4.25 -13.49 -6.27
C ASN A 31 -3.29 -13.17 -5.12
N PRO A 32 -2.09 -13.77 -5.08
CA PRO A 32 -1.03 -13.33 -4.19
C PRO A 32 -0.71 -11.85 -4.43
N ILE A 33 -0.51 -11.08 -3.37
CA ILE A 33 -0.21 -9.65 -3.44
C ILE A 33 1.05 -9.33 -2.64
N LEU A 34 1.97 -8.61 -3.29
CA LEU A 34 3.09 -7.97 -2.62
C LEU A 34 2.78 -6.48 -2.44
N ILE A 35 2.89 -6.00 -1.20
CA ILE A 35 2.82 -4.58 -0.85
C ILE A 35 4.23 -4.16 -0.44
N THR A 36 4.83 -3.23 -1.18
CA THR A 36 6.06 -2.56 -0.74
C THR A 36 5.71 -1.31 0.06
N LEU A 37 6.28 -1.16 1.26
CA LEU A 37 5.99 -0.05 2.16
C LEU A 37 7.29 0.55 2.72
N SER A 38 7.28 1.82 3.09
CA SER A 38 8.42 2.50 3.72
C SER A 38 7.95 3.33 4.90
N ASP A 39 8.84 3.57 5.86
CA ASP A 39 8.59 4.53 6.94
C ASP A 39 8.61 5.98 6.42
N GLU A 40 9.18 6.20 5.23
CA GLU A 40 9.12 7.48 4.50
C GLU A 40 7.80 7.66 3.72
N THR A 41 6.94 6.63 3.67
CA THR A 41 5.66 6.70 2.96
C THR A 41 4.75 7.74 3.62
N PRO A 42 4.08 8.61 2.83
CA PRO A 42 3.13 9.57 3.38
C PRO A 42 2.08 8.89 4.29
N PRO A 43 1.72 9.48 5.44
CA PRO A 43 0.91 8.81 6.47
C PRO A 43 -0.42 8.22 5.98
N HIS A 44 -1.05 8.85 4.98
CA HIS A 44 -2.31 8.41 4.41
C HIS A 44 -2.18 7.15 3.56
N GLN A 45 -1.09 7.04 2.78
CA GLN A 45 -0.77 5.84 2.01
C GLN A 45 -0.37 4.71 2.95
N PHE A 46 0.42 5.03 3.98
CA PHE A 46 0.79 4.07 5.00
C PHE A 46 -0.44 3.46 5.68
N GLU A 47 -1.41 4.29 6.04
CA GLU A 47 -2.67 3.85 6.62
C GLU A 47 -3.46 2.93 5.67
N ALA A 48 -3.62 3.34 4.40
CA ALA A 48 -4.31 2.55 3.39
C ALA A 48 -3.64 1.18 3.16
N CYS A 49 -2.31 1.15 2.98
CA CYS A 49 -1.55 -0.08 2.83
C CYS A 49 -1.65 -0.98 4.07
N SER A 50 -1.64 -0.39 5.28
CA SER A 50 -1.79 -1.12 6.53
C SER A 50 -3.19 -1.71 6.73
N LEU A 51 -4.22 -1.04 6.23
CA LEU A 51 -5.59 -1.54 6.25
C LEU A 51 -5.76 -2.68 5.22
N LEU A 52 -5.31 -2.45 3.98
CA LEU A 52 -5.43 -3.43 2.91
C LEU A 52 -4.67 -4.72 3.22
N SER A 53 -3.47 -4.64 3.81
CA SER A 53 -2.67 -5.82 4.17
C SER A 53 -3.34 -6.74 5.19
N ARG A 54 -4.28 -6.23 6.00
CA ARG A 54 -5.04 -7.02 6.99
C ARG A 54 -6.27 -7.71 6.39
N VAL A 55 -6.69 -7.26 5.22
CA VAL A 55 -7.98 -7.61 4.62
C VAL A 55 -7.77 -8.50 3.39
N LEU A 56 -6.71 -8.25 2.63
CA LEU A 56 -6.29 -9.07 1.51
C LEU A 56 -5.80 -10.44 2.01
N PRO A 57 -6.36 -11.56 1.52
CA PRO A 57 -6.14 -12.88 2.11
C PRO A 57 -4.72 -13.44 1.91
N ASP A 58 -4.01 -13.01 0.87
CA ASP A 58 -2.62 -13.40 0.58
C ASP A 58 -1.76 -12.15 0.28
N ALA A 59 -1.81 -11.18 1.20
CA ALA A 59 -0.95 -10.01 1.13
C ALA A 59 0.32 -10.21 1.97
N ARG A 60 1.47 -9.97 1.34
CA ARG A 60 2.77 -9.88 2.01
C ARG A 60 3.25 -8.45 1.97
N VAL A 61 3.68 -7.93 3.13
CA VAL A 61 4.24 -6.59 3.23
C VAL A 61 5.75 -6.69 3.29
N LYS A 62 6.44 -5.98 2.39
CA LYS A 62 7.89 -5.84 2.40
C LYS A 62 8.27 -4.39 2.65
N TYR A 63 9.02 -4.16 3.71
CA TYR A 63 9.59 -2.85 3.98
C TYR A 63 10.79 -2.61 3.07
N VAL A 64 10.77 -1.49 2.33
CA VAL A 64 11.78 -1.10 1.35
C VAL A 64 12.15 0.38 1.54
N PRO A 65 13.38 0.80 1.16
CA PRO A 65 13.77 2.20 1.25
C PRO A 65 13.06 3.07 0.21
N GLY A 66 12.93 4.35 0.51
CA GLY A 66 12.26 5.33 -0.33
C GLY A 66 10.75 5.34 -0.13
N GLY A 67 10.18 6.53 0.04
CA GLY A 67 8.75 6.74 0.26
C GLY A 67 7.88 6.48 -0.98
N HIS A 68 6.95 7.40 -1.25
CA HIS A 68 5.97 7.25 -2.35
C HIS A 68 6.56 6.82 -3.71
N MET A 69 7.77 7.31 -4.02
CA MET A 69 8.46 7.06 -5.28
C MET A 69 9.67 6.11 -5.15
N GLY A 70 9.73 5.27 -4.10
CA GLY A 70 10.88 4.41 -3.80
C GLY A 70 11.30 3.51 -4.97
N VAL A 71 10.35 3.03 -5.76
CA VAL A 71 10.62 2.23 -6.98
C VAL A 71 11.52 2.98 -7.97
N ILE A 72 11.42 4.31 -8.03
CA ILE A 72 12.23 5.16 -8.92
C ILE A 72 13.49 5.64 -8.21
N THR A 73 13.36 6.18 -6.99
CA THR A 73 14.47 6.85 -6.29
C THR A 73 15.45 5.89 -5.64
N LYS A 74 15.03 4.65 -5.40
CA LYS A 74 15.78 3.56 -4.75
C LYS A 74 15.66 2.25 -5.53
N SER A 75 15.58 2.35 -6.86
CA SER A 75 15.29 1.22 -7.75
C SER A 75 16.21 0.01 -7.54
N SER A 76 17.52 0.23 -7.33
CA SER A 76 18.49 -0.84 -7.06
C SER A 76 18.18 -1.66 -5.81
N GLU A 77 17.50 -1.06 -4.84
CA GLU A 77 17.13 -1.68 -3.57
C GLU A 77 15.71 -2.25 -3.60
N VAL A 78 14.79 -1.61 -4.34
CA VAL A 78 13.37 -2.01 -4.41
C VAL A 78 13.11 -3.09 -5.47
N MET A 79 13.69 -2.95 -6.67
CA MET A 79 13.42 -3.85 -7.80
C MET A 79 13.76 -5.32 -7.54
N PRO A 80 14.82 -5.68 -6.80
CA PRO A 80 15.10 -7.08 -6.48
C PRO A 80 13.93 -7.77 -5.77
N HIS A 81 13.23 -7.08 -4.86
CA HIS A 81 12.07 -7.64 -4.15
C HIS A 81 10.88 -7.88 -5.09
N LEU A 82 10.68 -7.01 -6.09
CA LEU A 82 9.63 -7.19 -7.10
C LEU A 82 9.99 -8.34 -8.05
N ALA A 83 11.25 -8.45 -8.45
CA ALA A 83 11.73 -9.53 -9.32
C ALA A 83 11.65 -10.90 -8.62
N GLU A 84 12.03 -10.97 -7.35
CA GLU A 84 11.91 -12.19 -6.53
C GLU A 84 10.45 -12.67 -6.47
N TRP A 85 9.52 -11.74 -6.23
CA TRP A 85 8.09 -12.04 -6.16
C TRP A 85 7.50 -12.61 -7.45
N LEU A 86 7.94 -12.11 -8.60
CA LEU A 86 7.45 -12.62 -9.89
C LEU A 86 7.99 -14.01 -10.25
N ASN A 87 9.06 -14.45 -9.59
CA ASN A 87 9.66 -15.76 -9.79
C ASN A 87 9.27 -16.78 -8.69
N SER A 88 8.40 -16.39 -7.76
CA SER A 88 7.96 -17.21 -6.61
C SER A 88 6.64 -17.93 -6.83
#